data_AF-A0A7Y5QYW9-F1
#
_entry.id   AF-A0A7Y5QYW9-F1
#
_cell.length_a   1.000
_cell.length_b   1.000
_cell.length_c   1.000
_cell.angle_alpha   90.00
_cell.angle_beta   90.00
_cell.angle_gamma   90.00
#
_symmetry.space_group_name_H-M   'P 1'
#
loop_
_entity.id
_entity.type
_entity.pdbx_description
1 polymer ?
#
loop_
_entity_poly.entity_id
_entity_poly.type
_entity_poly.pdbx_seq_one_letter_code
_entity_poly.pdbx_strand_id
1 'polypeptide(L)'
;MIAILLAASMLQTQSTLYTSQSFTVTDSSVRQGRYEAVATSRDTILSSYPRSGHEVHYKFSINSQENEFPPGTEHTLFLRPRGGRIETPLHTFGVRPVPHVPTPEESASSEEGVAQVTFRVDMRPMLRAFREHGYYDPPNGPRIAAADFQGVYVIGDTPPLTWDFRSLRPGATQQLSDPDGDSVYTVTLPIEASYTRPRADGRALWARHADISAFPTLESKQRLLDAI
;
A
#
# COMPACT_ATOMS: atom_id res chain seq x y z
N MET A 1 62.67 -24.19 7.03
CA MET A 1 61.50 -23.87 7.88
C MET A 1 60.59 -22.95 7.10
N ILE A 2 59.45 -23.46 6.61
CA ILE A 2 58.44 -22.66 5.91
C ILE A 2 57.34 -22.37 6.92
N ALA A 3 57.15 -21.09 7.26
CA ALA A 3 56.08 -20.65 8.14
C ALA A 3 54.78 -20.55 7.35
N ILE A 4 53.82 -21.41 7.68
CA ILE A 4 52.44 -21.35 7.16
C ILE A 4 51.70 -20.29 7.97
N LEU A 5 51.39 -19.14 7.35
CA LEU A 5 50.41 -18.21 7.90
C LEU A 5 49.00 -18.80 7.68
N LEU A 6 48.39 -19.31 8.75
CA LEU A 6 46.95 -19.53 8.79
C LEU A 6 46.25 -18.16 8.90
N ALA A 7 45.66 -17.71 7.80
CA ALA A 7 44.66 -16.65 7.83
C ALA A 7 43.40 -17.21 8.50
N ALA A 8 43.20 -16.88 9.78
CA ALA A 8 41.93 -17.12 10.46
C ALA A 8 40.88 -16.19 9.85
N SER A 9 39.97 -16.74 9.05
CA SER A 9 38.76 -16.06 8.63
C SER A 9 37.94 -15.76 9.88
N MET A 10 37.96 -14.52 10.36
CA MET A 10 37.04 -14.08 11.40
C MET A 10 35.62 -14.14 10.83
N LEU A 11 34.88 -15.21 11.14
CA LEU A 11 33.43 -15.18 11.10
C LEU A 11 33.00 -14.10 12.08
N GLN A 12 32.64 -12.94 11.54
CA GLN A 12 32.15 -11.81 12.31
C GLN A 12 30.92 -12.30 13.09
N THR A 13 31.08 -12.41 14.41
CA THR A 13 30.04 -12.91 15.30
C THR A 13 28.92 -11.87 15.33
N GLN A 14 27.82 -12.16 14.63
CA GLN A 14 26.64 -11.31 14.67
C GLN A 14 26.08 -11.31 16.08
N SER A 15 26.17 -10.16 16.75
CA SER A 15 25.62 -10.00 18.08
C SER A 15 24.10 -9.81 17.98
N THR A 16 23.33 -10.72 18.60
CA THR A 16 21.87 -10.57 18.68
C THR A 16 21.54 -9.41 19.62
N LEU A 17 20.88 -8.38 19.09
CA LEU A 17 20.45 -7.19 19.83
C LEU A 17 19.04 -7.36 20.41
N TYR A 18 18.18 -8.06 19.68
CA TYR A 18 16.78 -8.28 20.07
C TYR A 18 16.23 -9.57 19.48
N THR A 19 15.34 -10.24 20.21
CA THR A 19 14.60 -11.41 19.72
C THR A 19 13.18 -11.40 20.29
N SER A 20 12.21 -11.67 19.42
CA SER A 20 10.81 -11.90 19.76
C SER A 20 10.27 -13.11 19.00
N GLN A 21 8.96 -13.39 19.13
CA GLN A 21 8.29 -14.42 18.33
C GLN A 21 8.35 -14.12 16.82
N SER A 22 8.41 -12.84 16.43
CA SER A 22 8.33 -12.42 15.03
C SER A 22 9.66 -11.93 14.47
N PHE A 23 10.58 -11.44 15.31
CA PHE A 23 11.80 -10.78 14.86
C PHE A 23 13.06 -11.32 15.53
N THR A 24 14.13 -11.40 14.75
CA THR A 24 15.51 -11.49 15.26
C THR A 24 16.29 -10.30 14.70
N VAL A 25 16.85 -9.47 15.57
CA VAL A 25 17.68 -8.32 15.19
C VAL A 25 19.11 -8.58 15.65
N THR A 26 20.06 -8.39 14.75
CA THR A 26 21.49 -8.44 15.03
C THR A 26 22.13 -7.07 14.78
N ASP A 27 23.43 -6.93 15.07
CA ASP A 27 24.21 -5.74 14.69
C ASP A 27 24.18 -5.39 13.20
N SER A 28 23.79 -6.32 12.33
CA SER A 28 23.89 -6.17 10.89
C SER A 28 22.69 -6.71 10.11
N SER A 29 21.68 -7.26 10.78
CA SER A 29 20.50 -7.80 10.10
C SER A 29 19.22 -7.73 10.91
N VAL A 30 18.10 -7.74 10.19
CA VAL A 30 16.76 -7.95 10.75
C VAL A 30 16.12 -9.11 10.01
N ARG A 31 15.68 -10.14 10.74
CA ARG A 31 14.98 -11.30 10.20
C ARG A 31 13.57 -11.41 10.74
N GLN A 32 12.61 -11.65 9.85
CA GLN A 32 11.20 -11.94 10.14
C GLN A 32 10.80 -13.16 9.32
N GLY A 33 10.65 -14.31 10.00
CA GLY A 33 10.38 -15.58 9.31
C GLY A 33 11.45 -15.90 8.25
N ARG A 34 11.02 -16.01 6.98
CA ARG A 34 11.91 -16.26 5.83
C ARG A 34 12.53 -15.00 5.21
N TYR A 35 12.14 -13.82 5.67
CA TYR A 35 12.58 -12.54 5.15
C TYR A 35 13.70 -11.96 6.00
N GLU A 36 14.67 -11.33 5.34
CA GLU A 36 15.87 -10.82 5.96
C GLU A 36 16.35 -9.54 5.26
N ALA A 37 16.75 -8.55 6.04
CA ALA A 37 17.51 -7.40 5.58
C ALA A 37 18.89 -7.47 6.22
N VAL A 38 19.94 -7.40 5.41
CA VAL A 38 21.34 -7.50 5.84
C VAL A 38 22.08 -6.27 5.35
N ALA A 39 22.66 -5.52 6.29
CA ALA A 39 23.64 -4.48 5.98
C ALA A 39 24.94 -5.16 5.57
N THR A 40 25.27 -5.15 4.28
CA THR A 40 26.53 -5.72 3.75
C THR A 40 27.72 -4.78 3.95
N SER A 41 27.45 -3.49 4.11
CA SER A 41 28.39 -2.44 4.49
C SER A 41 27.66 -1.38 5.33
N ARG A 42 28.38 -0.35 5.79
CA ARG A 42 27.78 0.80 6.49
C ARG A 42 26.95 1.71 5.57
N ASP A 43 26.87 1.41 4.28
CA ASP A 43 26.17 2.23 3.29
C ASP A 43 25.36 1.39 2.28
N THR A 44 25.23 0.09 2.54
CA THR A 44 24.51 -0.84 1.67
C THR A 44 23.73 -1.87 2.46
N ILE A 45 22.43 -1.98 2.17
CA ILE A 45 21.52 -3.00 2.68
C ILE A 45 21.02 -3.86 1.51
N LEU A 46 21.09 -5.18 1.68
CA LEU A 46 20.38 -6.15 0.86
C LEU A 46 19.16 -6.64 1.59
N SER A 47 17.99 -6.57 0.97
CA SER A 47 16.73 -7.01 1.57
C SER A 47 16.05 -8.07 0.72
N SER A 48 15.70 -9.19 1.35
CA SER A 48 14.76 -10.17 0.81
C SER A 48 13.32 -9.89 1.23
N TYR A 49 13.08 -8.89 2.08
CA TYR A 49 11.72 -8.45 2.36
C TYR A 49 11.03 -8.08 1.05
N PRO A 50 9.76 -8.47 0.89
CA PRO A 50 9.02 -8.04 -0.27
C PRO A 50 8.92 -6.53 -0.25
N ARG A 51 8.95 -5.91 -1.43
CA ARG A 51 8.62 -4.49 -1.52
C ARG A 51 7.16 -4.29 -1.12
N SER A 52 6.88 -3.14 -0.49
CA SER A 52 5.51 -2.66 -0.41
C SER A 52 4.94 -2.67 -1.81
N GLY A 53 3.71 -3.19 -1.95
CA GLY A 53 3.00 -3.01 -3.21
C GLY A 53 2.83 -1.53 -3.45
N HIS A 54 2.69 -1.12 -4.72
CA HIS A 54 2.29 0.25 -5.01
C HIS A 54 0.99 0.54 -4.25
N GLU A 55 1.02 1.51 -3.36
CA GLU A 55 -0.16 1.93 -2.61
C GLU A 55 -1.03 2.78 -3.52
N VAL A 56 -2.32 2.48 -3.53
CA VAL A 56 -3.34 3.29 -4.19
C VAL A 56 -4.20 3.86 -3.09
N HIS A 57 -4.18 5.17 -2.95
CA HIS A 57 -5.07 5.89 -2.05
C HIS A 57 -6.32 6.31 -2.81
N TYR A 58 -7.49 6.00 -2.24
CA TYR A 58 -8.76 6.26 -2.91
C TYR A 58 -9.90 6.54 -1.93
N LYS A 59 -10.96 7.16 -2.45
CA LYS A 59 -12.24 7.40 -1.77
C LYS A 59 -13.39 7.04 -2.71
N PHE A 60 -14.56 6.82 -2.13
CA PHE A 60 -15.82 6.86 -2.84
C PHE A 60 -16.41 8.27 -2.78
N SER A 61 -17.28 8.56 -3.74
CA SER A 61 -17.94 9.85 -3.87
C SER A 61 -19.37 9.66 -4.33
N ILE A 62 -20.32 10.31 -3.66
CA ILE A 62 -21.69 10.46 -4.17
C ILE A 62 -21.76 11.81 -4.90
N ASN A 63 -22.30 11.82 -6.12
CA ASN A 63 -22.52 13.03 -6.92
C ASN A 63 -21.26 13.87 -7.15
N SER A 64 -20.10 13.22 -7.26
CA SER A 64 -18.83 13.90 -7.55
C SER A 64 -18.43 14.93 -6.47
N GLN A 65 -18.83 14.68 -5.22
CA GLN A 65 -18.48 15.51 -4.06
C GLN A 65 -17.55 14.75 -3.10
N GLU A 66 -16.73 15.48 -2.35
CA GLU A 66 -15.93 14.91 -1.27
C GLU A 66 -16.81 14.68 -0.03
N ASN A 67 -17.50 13.54 0.02
CA ASN A 67 -18.55 13.30 1.02
C ASN A 67 -18.47 11.96 1.74
N GLU A 68 -17.50 11.11 1.42
CA GLU A 68 -17.34 9.84 2.14
C GLU A 68 -16.77 10.02 3.54
N PHE A 69 -15.70 10.79 3.70
CA PHE A 69 -15.01 10.92 4.98
C PHE A 69 -14.71 12.37 5.36
N PRO A 70 -14.48 12.64 6.66
CA PRO A 70 -13.78 13.84 7.09
C PRO A 70 -12.38 13.94 6.45
N PRO A 71 -11.82 15.17 6.34
CA PRO A 71 -10.49 15.38 5.79
C PRO A 71 -9.41 14.48 6.43
N GLY A 72 -8.46 14.01 5.60
CA GLY A 72 -7.33 13.18 6.04
C GLY A 72 -7.66 11.69 6.25
N THR A 73 -8.82 11.21 5.81
CA THR A 73 -9.18 9.79 5.85
C THR A 73 -9.46 9.28 4.44
N GLU A 74 -8.82 8.19 4.06
CA GLU A 74 -8.93 7.56 2.74
C GLU A 74 -8.81 6.03 2.89
N HIS A 75 -9.15 5.30 1.85
CA HIS A 75 -8.84 3.88 1.75
C HIS A 75 -7.43 3.71 1.18
N THR A 76 -6.73 2.68 1.63
CA THR A 76 -5.44 2.26 1.06
C THR A 76 -5.60 0.87 0.47
N LEU A 77 -5.31 0.75 -0.82
CA LEU A 77 -5.16 -0.54 -1.50
C LEU A 77 -3.68 -0.79 -1.78
N PHE A 78 -3.18 -1.93 -1.34
CA PHE A 78 -1.86 -2.42 -1.74
C PHE A 78 -2.01 -3.20 -3.05
N LEU A 79 -1.54 -2.64 -4.18
CA LEU A 79 -1.62 -3.31 -5.48
C LEU A 79 -0.77 -4.59 -5.48
N ARG A 80 -1.46 -5.73 -5.43
CA ARG A 80 -0.88 -7.07 -5.50
C ARG A 80 -1.76 -8.02 -6.31
N PRO A 81 -1.83 -7.85 -7.65
CA PRO A 81 -2.63 -8.74 -8.49
C PRO A 81 -2.19 -10.21 -8.39
N ARG A 82 -3.17 -11.10 -8.35
CA ARG A 82 -2.98 -12.54 -8.59
C ARG A 82 -3.73 -12.93 -9.85
N GLY A 83 -3.02 -13.42 -10.86
CA GLY A 83 -3.63 -13.64 -12.18
C GLY A 83 -4.16 -12.33 -12.79
N GLY A 84 -3.44 -11.22 -12.59
CA GLY A 84 -3.81 -9.90 -13.12
C GLY A 84 -5.08 -9.27 -12.54
N ARG A 85 -5.62 -9.73 -11.40
CA ARG A 85 -6.87 -9.23 -10.82
C ARG A 85 -6.76 -8.93 -9.33
N ILE A 86 -7.52 -7.95 -8.87
CA ILE A 86 -7.69 -7.58 -7.45
C ILE A 86 -9.15 -7.24 -7.20
N GLU A 87 -9.72 -7.72 -6.10
CA GLU A 87 -10.99 -7.22 -5.57
C GLU A 87 -10.74 -6.51 -4.24
N THR A 88 -11.29 -5.31 -4.10
CA THR A 88 -11.28 -4.60 -2.82
C THR A 88 -12.18 -5.30 -1.80
N PRO A 89 -11.91 -5.15 -0.49
CA PRO A 89 -12.90 -5.46 0.53
C PRO A 89 -14.23 -4.75 0.24
N LEU A 90 -15.33 -5.32 0.70
CA LEU A 90 -16.61 -4.60 0.63
C LEU A 90 -16.61 -3.48 1.67
N HIS A 91 -16.41 -2.24 1.20
CA HIS A 91 -16.48 -1.06 2.05
C HIS A 91 -17.94 -0.67 2.28
N THR A 92 -18.29 -0.16 3.46
CA THR A 92 -19.58 0.54 3.64
C THR A 92 -19.33 2.02 3.52
N PHE A 93 -20.11 2.72 2.68
CA PHE A 93 -19.89 4.15 2.45
C PHE A 93 -19.91 4.93 3.76
N GLY A 94 -18.85 5.71 4.00
CA GLY A 94 -18.75 6.54 5.19
C GLY A 94 -18.24 5.85 6.45
N VAL A 95 -17.99 4.54 6.39
CA VAL A 95 -17.41 3.80 7.49
C VAL A 95 -15.89 3.78 7.32
N ARG A 96 -15.18 4.37 8.29
CA ARG A 96 -13.72 4.47 8.25
C ARG A 96 -13.10 3.07 8.17
N PRO A 97 -12.14 2.83 7.27
CA PRO A 97 -11.41 1.57 7.22
C PRO A 97 -10.60 1.38 8.52
N VAL A 98 -10.57 0.15 9.02
CA VAL A 98 -9.63 -0.22 10.09
C VAL A 98 -8.24 -0.25 9.47
N PRO A 99 -7.25 0.49 10.01
CA PRO A 99 -5.88 0.44 9.50
C PRO A 99 -5.36 -1.00 9.50
N HIS A 100 -4.96 -1.49 8.33
CA HIS A 100 -4.33 -2.79 8.19
C HIS A 100 -2.94 -2.62 7.60
N VAL A 101 -1.93 -2.97 8.37
CA VAL A 101 -0.54 -3.01 7.91
C VAL A 101 -0.25 -4.44 7.45
N PRO A 102 0.01 -4.69 6.15
CA PRO A 102 0.28 -6.03 5.67
C PRO A 102 1.55 -6.61 6.31
N THR A 103 1.50 -7.88 6.68
CA THR A 103 2.70 -8.65 7.03
C THR A 103 3.61 -8.86 5.80
N PRO A 104 4.90 -9.17 5.97
CA PRO A 104 5.77 -9.53 4.83
C PRO A 104 5.27 -10.74 4.05
N GLU A 105 4.65 -11.71 4.71
CA GLU A 105 4.06 -12.88 4.06
C GLU A 105 2.89 -12.49 3.15
N GLU A 106 2.01 -11.60 3.62
CA GLU A 106 0.97 -10.95 2.80
C GLU A 106 1.54 -9.98 1.77
N SER A 107 2.82 -9.63 1.94
CA SER A 107 3.56 -8.75 1.06
C SER A 107 4.36 -9.43 -0.03
N ALA A 108 4.32 -10.77 -0.12
CA ALA A 108 5.00 -11.54 -1.16
C ALA A 108 4.92 -10.88 -2.56
N SER A 109 6.00 -11.03 -3.32
CA SER A 109 6.15 -10.48 -4.68
C SER A 109 4.91 -10.74 -5.51
N SER A 110 4.41 -9.69 -6.15
CA SER A 110 3.22 -9.74 -6.99
C SER A 110 3.60 -9.56 -8.46
N GLU A 111 2.69 -9.97 -9.34
CA GLU A 111 2.84 -9.80 -10.79
C GLU A 111 2.94 -8.31 -11.15
N GLU A 112 3.89 -7.97 -12.02
CA GLU A 112 4.00 -6.67 -12.69
C GLU A 112 3.01 -6.57 -13.86
N GLY A 113 2.56 -5.35 -14.16
CA GLY A 113 1.71 -5.04 -15.31
C GLY A 113 0.32 -4.53 -14.91
N VAL A 114 -0.60 -4.52 -15.88
CA VAL A 114 -1.96 -3.98 -15.68
C VAL A 114 -2.81 -4.94 -14.87
N ALA A 115 -3.16 -4.54 -13.65
CA ALA A 115 -4.12 -5.23 -12.79
C ALA A 115 -5.55 -4.75 -13.08
N GLN A 116 -6.50 -5.67 -13.18
CA GLN A 116 -7.93 -5.36 -13.17
C GLN A 116 -8.40 -5.26 -11.72
N VAL A 117 -8.62 -4.03 -11.24
CA VAL A 117 -8.99 -3.74 -9.85
C VAL A 117 -10.48 -3.46 -9.75
N THR A 118 -11.21 -4.31 -9.03
CA THR A 118 -12.65 -4.15 -8.77
C THR A 118 -12.87 -3.45 -7.43
N PHE A 119 -13.34 -2.21 -7.50
CA PHE A 119 -13.75 -1.41 -6.35
C PHE A 119 -15.19 -1.74 -5.97
N ARG A 120 -15.47 -1.90 -4.67
CA ARG A 120 -16.78 -2.36 -4.16
C ARG A 120 -17.21 -1.54 -2.94
N VAL A 121 -18.44 -1.03 -2.98
CA VAL A 121 -19.02 -0.25 -1.88
C VAL A 121 -20.49 -0.61 -1.64
N ASP A 122 -20.83 -0.91 -0.39
CA ASP A 122 -22.19 -1.11 0.10
C ASP A 122 -22.87 0.25 0.29
N MET A 123 -23.91 0.49 -0.51
CA MET A 123 -24.72 1.71 -0.51
C MET A 123 -26.09 1.52 0.17
N ARG A 124 -26.35 0.37 0.81
CA ARG A 124 -27.60 0.11 1.55
C ARG A 124 -27.95 1.21 2.55
N PRO A 125 -27.01 1.81 3.32
CA PRO A 125 -27.34 2.90 4.21
C PRO A 125 -27.94 4.11 3.50
N MET A 126 -27.34 4.53 2.38
CA MET A 126 -27.84 5.65 1.56
C MET A 126 -29.20 5.31 0.94
N LEU A 127 -29.32 4.14 0.31
CA LEU A 127 -30.56 3.72 -0.35
C LEU A 127 -31.71 3.57 0.64
N ARG A 128 -31.42 3.11 1.87
CA ARG A 128 -32.41 3.07 2.95
C ARG A 128 -32.85 4.48 3.36
N ALA A 129 -31.91 5.41 3.56
CA ALA A 129 -32.22 6.80 3.90
C ALA A 129 -33.07 7.49 2.82
N PHE A 130 -32.78 7.25 1.55
CA PHE A 130 -33.61 7.71 0.44
C PHE A 130 -35.05 7.19 0.52
N ARG A 131 -35.25 5.91 0.84
CA ARG A 131 -36.61 5.33 0.97
C ARG A 131 -37.36 5.85 2.20
N GLU A 132 -36.67 6.01 3.33
CA GLU A 132 -37.29 6.34 4.62
C GLU A 132 -37.53 7.84 4.79
N HIS A 133 -36.64 8.68 4.24
CA HIS A 133 -36.62 10.12 4.51
C HIS A 133 -36.60 10.97 3.24
N GLY A 134 -36.36 10.39 2.07
CA GLY A 134 -36.21 11.11 0.81
C GLY A 134 -34.85 11.80 0.63
N TYR A 135 -33.91 11.61 1.57
CA TYR A 135 -32.56 12.19 1.52
C TYR A 135 -31.54 11.34 2.29
N TYR A 136 -30.26 11.62 2.09
CA TYR A 136 -29.13 11.06 2.81
C TYR A 136 -28.24 12.19 3.34
N ASP A 137 -27.86 12.11 4.60
CA ASP A 137 -26.88 13.01 5.22
C ASP A 137 -25.52 12.28 5.20
N PRO A 138 -24.61 12.62 4.25
CA PRO A 138 -23.31 11.99 4.18
C PRO A 138 -22.42 12.37 5.36
N PRO A 139 -21.39 11.57 5.69
CA PRO A 139 -20.46 11.90 6.77
C PRO A 139 -19.73 13.23 6.60
N ASN A 140 -19.54 13.68 5.36
CA ASN A 140 -19.00 14.99 5.03
C ASN A 140 -19.81 15.65 3.93
N GLY A 141 -19.91 16.98 3.95
CA GLY A 141 -20.64 17.75 2.94
C GLY A 141 -22.16 17.86 3.19
N PRO A 142 -22.90 18.41 2.22
CA PRO A 142 -24.32 18.71 2.38
C PRO A 142 -25.21 17.47 2.23
N ARG A 143 -26.43 17.58 2.75
CA ARG A 143 -27.54 16.65 2.49
C ARG A 143 -27.76 16.44 0.99
N ILE A 144 -28.03 15.19 0.62
CA ILE A 144 -28.33 14.79 -0.75
C ILE A 144 -29.78 14.32 -0.81
N ALA A 145 -30.65 15.02 -1.54
CA ALA A 145 -32.00 14.55 -1.79
C ALA A 145 -31.97 13.35 -2.76
N ALA A 146 -32.88 12.40 -2.60
CA ALA A 146 -32.97 11.23 -3.47
C ALA A 146 -33.18 11.63 -4.94
N ALA A 147 -33.92 12.72 -5.19
CA ALA A 147 -34.17 13.26 -6.53
C ALA A 147 -32.91 13.88 -7.18
N ASP A 148 -31.92 14.27 -6.37
CA ASP A 148 -30.67 14.88 -6.83
C ASP A 148 -29.53 13.85 -6.95
N PHE A 149 -29.80 12.56 -6.71
CA PHE A 149 -28.80 11.50 -6.85
C PHE A 149 -28.43 11.31 -8.33
N GLN A 150 -27.13 11.44 -8.63
CA GLN A 150 -26.55 11.35 -9.97
C GLN A 150 -25.65 10.12 -10.13
N GLY A 151 -25.01 9.65 -9.07
CA GLY A 151 -24.18 8.45 -9.13
C GLY A 151 -23.20 8.29 -7.98
N VAL A 152 -22.55 7.13 -7.96
CA VAL A 152 -21.44 6.78 -7.06
C VAL A 152 -20.18 6.65 -7.90
N TYR A 153 -19.06 7.16 -7.40
CA TYR A 153 -17.78 7.19 -8.10
C TYR A 153 -16.64 6.75 -7.19
N VAL A 154 -15.55 6.28 -7.79
CA VAL A 154 -14.26 6.07 -7.10
C VAL A 154 -13.27 7.14 -7.56
N ILE A 155 -12.49 7.65 -6.63
CA ILE A 155 -11.53 8.73 -6.84
C ILE A 155 -10.22 8.40 -6.14
N GLY A 156 -9.07 8.84 -6.62
CA GLY A 156 -7.79 8.41 -6.05
C GLY A 156 -6.55 8.98 -6.72
N ASP A 157 -5.39 8.55 -6.25
CA ASP A 157 -4.06 9.09 -6.61
C ASP A 157 -3.42 8.44 -7.85
N THR A 158 -3.95 7.31 -8.30
CA THR A 158 -3.33 6.47 -9.32
C THR A 158 -4.19 6.36 -10.56
N PRO A 159 -3.68 6.68 -11.77
CA PRO A 159 -4.45 6.53 -13.01
C PRO A 159 -5.08 5.13 -13.18
N PRO A 160 -6.32 5.04 -13.67
CA PRO A 160 -7.16 6.12 -14.19
C PRO A 160 -7.93 6.90 -13.12
N LEU A 161 -7.69 6.65 -11.83
CA LEU A 161 -8.20 7.51 -10.76
C LEU A 161 -7.51 8.88 -10.80
N THR A 162 -8.21 9.89 -10.28
CA THR A 162 -7.71 11.27 -10.20
C THR A 162 -8.40 11.98 -9.06
N TRP A 163 -7.70 12.78 -8.25
CA TRP A 163 -8.32 13.61 -7.19
C TRP A 163 -9.16 14.78 -7.71
N ASP A 164 -9.29 14.96 -9.03
CA ASP A 164 -10.19 15.97 -9.59
C ASP A 164 -11.65 15.50 -9.62
N PHE A 165 -12.38 15.80 -8.54
CA PHE A 165 -13.81 15.53 -8.41
C PHE A 165 -14.65 16.09 -9.58
N ARG A 166 -14.22 17.20 -10.21
CA ARG A 166 -14.96 17.81 -11.33
C ARG A 166 -14.92 16.96 -12.60
N SER A 167 -13.95 16.05 -12.68
CA SER A 167 -13.84 15.08 -13.78
C SER A 167 -14.78 13.88 -13.60
N LEU A 168 -15.44 13.74 -12.46
CA LEU A 168 -16.43 12.71 -12.21
C LEU A 168 -17.77 13.24 -12.70
N ARG A 169 -18.30 12.65 -13.77
CA ARG A 169 -19.61 12.98 -14.34
C ARG A 169 -20.31 11.69 -14.74
N PRO A 170 -21.64 11.69 -14.90
CA PRO A 170 -22.34 10.52 -15.40
C PRO A 170 -21.71 10.01 -16.71
N GLY A 171 -21.42 8.71 -16.77
CA GLY A 171 -20.70 8.05 -17.86
C GLY A 171 -19.17 8.05 -17.73
N ALA A 172 -18.61 8.62 -16.68
CA ALA A 172 -17.17 8.53 -16.39
C ALA A 172 -16.75 7.07 -16.15
N THR A 173 -15.52 6.71 -16.51
CA THR A 173 -14.98 5.36 -16.32
C THR A 173 -14.94 4.96 -14.84
N GLN A 174 -14.83 5.93 -13.94
CA GLN A 174 -14.79 5.73 -12.49
C GLN A 174 -16.19 5.68 -11.84
N GLN A 175 -17.27 5.74 -12.62
CA GLN A 175 -18.62 5.59 -12.09
C GLN A 175 -18.90 4.13 -11.73
N LEU A 176 -19.40 3.89 -10.53
CA LEU A 176 -19.82 2.58 -10.08
C LEU A 176 -21.27 2.30 -10.44
N SER A 177 -21.58 1.03 -10.63
CA SER A 177 -22.92 0.54 -10.94
C SER A 177 -23.29 -0.65 -10.07
N ASP A 178 -24.59 -0.84 -9.85
CA ASP A 178 -25.17 -1.98 -9.15
C ASP A 178 -26.03 -2.76 -10.16
N PRO A 179 -25.42 -3.64 -10.97
CA PRO A 179 -26.13 -4.34 -12.06
C PRO A 179 -27.04 -5.47 -11.57
N ASP A 180 -26.81 -6.03 -10.38
CA ASP A 180 -27.59 -7.13 -9.82
C ASP A 180 -28.65 -6.66 -8.80
N GLY A 181 -28.59 -5.40 -8.38
CA GLY A 181 -29.58 -4.77 -7.51
C GLY A 181 -29.41 -5.13 -6.04
N ASP A 182 -28.25 -5.66 -5.64
CA ASP A 182 -27.98 -6.08 -4.26
C ASP A 182 -27.53 -4.92 -3.34
N SER A 183 -27.52 -3.70 -3.90
CA SER A 183 -27.07 -2.44 -3.30
C SER A 183 -25.55 -2.30 -3.15
N VAL A 184 -24.76 -3.21 -3.74
CA VAL A 184 -23.30 -3.12 -3.82
C VAL A 184 -22.90 -2.54 -5.16
N TYR A 185 -22.37 -1.34 -5.12
CA TYR A 185 -21.90 -0.64 -6.30
C TYR A 185 -20.47 -1.10 -6.61
N THR A 186 -20.21 -1.37 -7.88
CA THR A 186 -18.90 -1.85 -8.35
C THR A 186 -18.43 -1.15 -9.63
N VAL A 187 -17.10 -1.06 -9.78
CA VAL A 187 -16.42 -0.71 -11.04
C VAL A 187 -15.10 -1.46 -11.11
N THR A 188 -14.70 -1.89 -12.31
CA THR A 188 -13.39 -2.50 -12.54
C THR A 188 -12.53 -1.59 -13.39
N LEU A 189 -11.34 -1.24 -12.90
CA LEU A 189 -10.42 -0.32 -13.55
C LEU A 189 -9.06 -1.00 -13.81
N PRO A 190 -8.43 -0.76 -14.96
CA PRO A 190 -7.05 -1.18 -15.22
C PRO A 190 -6.09 -0.26 -14.46
N ILE A 191 -5.30 -0.79 -13.54
CA ILE A 191 -4.29 -0.03 -12.78
C ILE A 191 -2.92 -0.68 -12.98
N GLU A 192 -1.93 0.13 -13.34
CA GLU A 192 -0.55 -0.32 -13.52
C GLU A 192 0.08 -0.69 -12.17
N ALA A 193 0.45 -1.96 -12.02
CA ALA A 193 1.24 -2.45 -10.89
C ALA A 193 2.71 -2.54 -11.30
N SER A 194 3.51 -1.57 -10.87
CA SER A 194 4.97 -1.58 -11.06
C SER A 194 5.68 -1.63 -9.71
N TYR A 195 6.77 -2.40 -9.61
CA TYR A 195 7.55 -2.53 -8.37
C TYR A 195 9.02 -2.29 -8.70
N THR A 196 9.63 -1.21 -8.18
CA THR A 196 11.00 -0.72 -8.48
C THR A 196 11.82 -1.64 -9.41
N ARG A 197 12.96 -2.27 -9.14
CA ARG A 197 13.37 -3.53 -9.83
C ARG A 197 14.34 -4.24 -8.88
N PRO A 198 14.24 -5.55 -8.64
CA PRO A 198 15.24 -6.22 -7.81
C PRO A 198 16.51 -6.44 -8.61
N ARG A 199 17.60 -6.81 -7.93
CA ARG A 199 18.72 -7.48 -8.61
C ARG A 199 18.23 -8.78 -9.26
N ALA A 200 19.03 -9.36 -10.14
CA ALA A 200 18.70 -10.62 -10.84
C ALA A 200 18.38 -11.80 -9.90
N ASP A 201 18.74 -11.70 -8.61
CA ASP A 201 18.46 -12.68 -7.56
C ASP A 201 17.18 -12.38 -6.75
N GLY A 202 16.37 -11.39 -7.15
CA GLY A 202 15.10 -11.05 -6.51
C GLY A 202 15.21 -10.16 -5.27
N ARG A 203 16.43 -9.78 -4.84
CA ARG A 203 16.63 -8.93 -3.65
C ARG A 203 16.61 -7.44 -3.99
N ALA A 204 16.12 -6.62 -3.04
CA ALA A 204 16.24 -5.17 -3.09
C ALA A 204 17.61 -4.73 -2.59
N LEU A 205 18.24 -3.81 -3.34
CA LEU A 205 19.47 -3.15 -2.93
C LEU A 205 19.14 -1.71 -2.53
N TRP A 206 19.47 -1.36 -1.30
CA TRP A 206 19.52 0.02 -0.83
C TRP A 206 20.97 0.39 -0.67
N ALA A 207 21.43 1.39 -1.42
CA ALA A 207 22.81 1.85 -1.35
C ALA A 207 22.83 3.38 -1.35
N ARG A 208 23.68 3.96 -0.50
CA ARG A 208 23.91 5.41 -0.51
C ARG A 208 24.46 5.83 -1.87
N HIS A 209 23.76 6.73 -2.54
CA HIS A 209 24.16 7.25 -3.84
C HIS A 209 24.78 8.65 -3.78
N ALA A 210 24.34 9.48 -2.82
CA ALA A 210 24.82 10.85 -2.68
C ALA A 210 26.14 10.93 -1.90
N ASP A 211 27.00 11.88 -2.28
CA ASP A 211 28.17 12.27 -1.47
C ASP A 211 27.69 13.11 -0.28
N ILE A 212 28.02 12.63 0.93
CA ILE A 212 27.66 13.27 2.19
C ILE A 212 28.89 13.69 3.01
N SER A 213 30.08 13.72 2.41
CA SER A 213 31.34 14.04 3.09
C SER A 213 31.36 15.41 3.77
N ALA A 214 30.49 16.33 3.33
CA ALA A 214 30.33 17.67 3.92
C ALA A 214 29.42 17.72 5.16
N PHE A 215 28.71 16.64 5.50
CA PHE A 215 27.76 16.59 6.62
C PHE A 215 28.34 15.82 7.83
N PRO A 216 27.83 16.05 9.05
CA PRO A 216 28.19 15.26 10.22
C PRO A 216 27.96 13.76 9.99
N THR A 217 28.90 12.93 10.42
CA THR A 217 28.83 11.48 10.30
C THR A 217 28.40 10.83 11.61
N LEU A 218 27.53 9.83 11.52
CA LEU A 218 27.23 8.90 12.61
C LEU A 218 28.02 7.61 12.36
N GLU A 219 28.76 7.14 13.37
CA GLU A 219 29.39 5.83 13.33
C GLU A 219 29.03 5.04 14.59
N SER A 220 28.51 3.82 14.38
CA SER A 220 28.07 2.92 15.43
C SER A 220 28.88 1.63 15.43
N LYS A 221 28.86 0.95 16.59
CA LYS A 221 29.29 -0.45 16.69
C LYS A 221 28.33 -1.41 15.96
N GLN A 222 27.12 -0.95 15.67
CA GLN A 222 26.08 -1.71 14.96
C GLN A 222 26.07 -1.26 13.50
N ARG A 223 26.55 -2.12 12.59
CA ARG A 223 26.63 -1.82 11.15
C ARG A 223 25.27 -1.48 10.55
N LEU A 224 24.21 -2.13 11.00
CA LEU A 224 22.85 -1.87 10.54
C LEU A 224 22.40 -0.43 10.83
N LEU A 225 22.83 0.15 11.96
CA LEU A 225 22.45 1.51 12.36
C LEU A 225 23.07 2.58 11.44
N ASP A 226 24.26 2.32 10.92
CA ASP A 226 24.94 3.26 10.03
C ASP A 226 24.43 3.18 8.59
N ALA A 227 23.87 2.02 8.22
CA ALA A 227 23.41 1.73 6.87
C ALA A 227 21.99 2.21 6.56
N ILE A 228 21.25 2.69 7.57
CA ILE A 228 19.91 3.30 7.46
C ILE A 228 19.99 4.82 7.33
#